data_AF-A0A1T1B7N1-F1
#
_entry.id   AF-A0A1T1B7N1-F1
#
_cell.length_a   1.000
_cell.length_b   1.000
_cell.length_c   1.000
_cell.angle_alpha   90.00
_cell.angle_beta   90.00
_cell.angle_gamma   90.00
#
_symmetry.space_group_name_H-M   'P 1'
#
loop_
_entity.id
_entity.type
_entity.pdbx_description
1 polymer ?
#
loop_
_entity_poly.entity_id
_entity_poly.type
_entity_poly.pdbx_seq_one_letter_code
_entity_poly.pdbx_strand_id
1 'polypeptide(L)'
;MDGELQWRLERWWGVTEFQQGATESGLRRVERAMHGYLALGDEAGAVRVTVSLARMLVTSGQVARATRLYRAVLLNLPAAPNPLPRLTALQGWLDLLVAVGRPTTSGTRWKKPGLCWTPRPPSAPKGT
;
A
#
# COMPACT_ATOMS: atom_id res chain seq x y z
N MET A 1 19.38 22.79 9.71
CA MET A 1 19.70 21.68 8.79
C MET A 1 18.39 21.11 8.31
N ASP A 2 18.16 21.16 7.00
CA ASP A 2 16.85 20.92 6.40
C ASP A 2 16.42 19.47 6.63
N GLY A 3 15.36 19.27 7.44
CA GLY A 3 14.89 17.94 7.84
C GLY A 3 14.54 17.04 6.64
N GLU A 4 14.25 17.62 5.48
CA GLU A 4 14.00 16.90 4.22
C GLU A 4 15.16 15.98 3.83
N LEU A 5 16.40 16.48 3.85
CA LEU A 5 17.59 15.72 3.47
C LEU A 5 17.81 14.54 4.41
N GLN A 6 17.61 14.76 5.72
CA GLN A 6 17.72 13.72 6.72
C GLN A 6 16.72 12.59 6.47
N TRP A 7 15.45 12.90 6.22
CA TRP A 7 14.43 11.87 5.97
C TRP A 7 14.60 11.18 4.62
N ARG A 8 15.13 11.90 3.62
CA ARG A 8 15.53 11.30 2.35
C ARG A 8 16.64 10.27 2.56
N LEU A 9 17.67 10.61 3.34
CA LEU A 9 18.76 9.71 3.68
C LEU A 9 18.27 8.48 4.46
N GLU A 10 17.44 8.66 5.49
CA GLU A 10 16.86 7.55 6.26
C GLU A 10 16.02 6.61 5.38
N ARG A 11 15.25 7.15 4.43
CA ARG A 11 14.50 6.35 3.46
C ARG A 11 15.46 5.52 2.59
N TRP A 12 16.48 6.14 2.00
CA TRP A 12 17.45 5.45 1.14
C TRP A 12 18.19 4.36 1.90
N TRP A 13 18.69 4.67 3.11
CA TRP A 13 19.39 3.73 3.96
C TRP A 13 18.49 2.56 4.39
N GLY A 14 17.23 2.84 4.72
CA GLY A 14 16.29 1.78 5.08
C GLY A 14 16.01 0.82 3.91
N VAL A 15 15.93 1.34 2.68
CA VAL A 15 15.77 0.51 1.48
C VAL A 15 17.01 -0.34 1.22
N THR A 16 18.22 0.22 1.39
CA THR A 16 19.47 -0.54 1.18
C THR A 16 19.70 -1.60 2.25
N GLU A 17 19.38 -1.33 3.51
CA GLU A 17 19.42 -2.34 4.59
C GLU A 17 18.45 -3.50 4.29
N PHE A 18 17.23 -3.17 3.85
CA PHE A 18 16.25 -4.18 3.47
C PHE A 18 16.74 -5.08 2.33
N GLN A 19 17.35 -4.49 1.30
CA GLN A 19 17.92 -5.23 0.17
C GLN A 19 19.10 -6.13 0.57
N GLN A 20 19.83 -5.76 1.62
CA GLN A 20 20.92 -6.57 2.18
C GLN A 20 20.46 -7.67 3.14
N GLY A 21 19.14 -7.82 3.34
CA GLY A 21 18.55 -8.85 4.21
C GLY A 21 18.34 -8.40 5.66
N ALA A 22 18.72 -7.16 6.01
CA ALA A 22 18.38 -6.54 7.29
C ALA A 22 16.93 -5.99 7.26
N THR A 23 15.98 -6.90 7.04
CA THR A 23 14.57 -6.61 6.75
C THR A 23 13.93 -5.70 7.80
N GLU A 24 14.07 -6.04 9.08
CA GLU A 24 13.40 -5.27 10.14
C GLU A 24 14.01 -3.89 10.37
N SER A 25 15.34 -3.77 10.32
CA SER A 25 16.00 -2.48 10.51
C SER A 25 15.65 -1.55 9.34
N GLY A 26 15.66 -2.08 8.11
CA GLY A 26 15.26 -1.37 6.92
C GLY A 26 13.83 -0.84 7.01
N LEU A 27 12.88 -1.70 7.39
CA LEU A 27 11.48 -1.31 7.60
C LEU A 27 11.33 -0.20 8.65
N ARG A 28 12.01 -0.33 9.81
CA ARG A 28 11.96 0.69 10.88
C ARG A 28 12.48 2.05 10.43
N ARG A 29 13.55 2.08 9.63
CA ARG A 29 14.12 3.33 9.12
C ARG A 29 13.20 4.03 8.13
N VAL A 30 12.62 3.27 7.19
CA VAL A 30 11.67 3.84 6.23
C VAL A 30 10.40 4.32 6.94
N GLU A 31 9.93 3.62 7.97
CA GLU A 31 8.82 4.06 8.83
C GLU A 31 9.15 5.35 9.59
N ARG A 32 10.37 5.47 10.13
CA ARG A 32 10.87 6.71 10.74
C ARG A 32 10.90 7.87 9.76
N ALA A 33 11.38 7.65 8.54
CA ALA A 33 11.40 8.67 7.49
C ALA A 33 9.99 9.15 7.13
N MET A 34 9.02 8.22 7.04
CA MET A 34 7.60 8.56 6.78
C MET A 34 7.06 9.49 7.88
N HIS A 35 7.26 9.12 9.14
CA HIS A 35 6.85 9.98 10.27
C HIS A 35 7.59 11.33 10.29
N GLY A 36 8.85 11.34 9.87
CA GLY A 36 9.63 12.55 9.71
C GLY A 36 9.03 13.52 8.68
N TYR A 37 8.65 13.04 7.50
CA TYR A 37 7.98 13.87 6.49
C TYR A 37 6.61 14.37 6.95
N LEU A 38 5.84 13.54 7.67
CA LEU A 38 4.58 13.99 8.28
C LEU A 38 4.78 15.10 9.31
N ALA A 39 5.82 14.99 10.15
CA ALA A 39 6.16 16.01 11.14
C ALA A 39 6.62 17.34 10.50
N LEU A 40 7.16 17.30 9.28
CA LEU A 40 7.51 18.49 8.50
C LEU A 40 6.31 19.08 7.74
N GLY A 41 5.16 18.39 7.70
CA GLY A 41 4.02 18.78 6.88
C GLY A 41 4.20 18.52 5.37
N ASP A 42 5.24 17.78 4.96
CA ASP A 42 5.42 17.37 3.56
C ASP A 42 4.65 16.07 3.29
N GLU A 43 3.37 16.25 2.97
CA GLU A 43 2.47 15.15 2.63
C GLU A 43 2.91 14.37 1.39
N ALA A 44 3.46 15.06 0.39
CA ALA A 44 3.94 14.41 -0.83
C ALA A 44 5.15 13.52 -0.53
N GLY A 45 6.08 14.00 0.29
CA GLY A 45 7.19 13.22 0.83
C GLY A 45 6.71 12.01 1.62
N ALA A 46 5.78 12.22 2.56
CA ALA A 46 5.22 11.14 3.37
C ALA A 46 4.61 10.04 2.49
N VAL A 47 3.77 10.39 1.51
CA VAL A 47 3.15 9.43 0.59
C VAL A 47 4.20 8.65 -0.23
N ARG A 48 5.23 9.32 -0.76
CA ARG A 48 6.29 8.62 -1.52
C ARG A 48 7.01 7.58 -0.65
N VAL A 49 7.25 7.92 0.61
CA VAL A 49 7.86 6.99 1.57
C VAL A 49 6.90 5.86 1.95
N THR A 50 5.61 6.17 2.14
CA THR A 50 4.55 5.18 2.39
C THR A 50 4.49 4.12 1.28
N VAL A 51 4.55 4.52 0.01
CA VAL A 51 4.55 3.58 -1.13
C VAL A 51 5.77 2.65 -1.06
N SER A 52 6.94 3.20 -0.73
CA SER A 52 8.18 2.42 -0.56
C SER A 52 8.04 1.41 0.58
N LEU A 53 7.56 1.87 1.74
CA LEU A 53 7.34 1.05 2.92
C LEU A 53 6.31 -0.06 2.67
N ALA A 54 5.20 0.25 2.01
CA ALA A 54 4.18 -0.74 1.66
C ALA A 54 4.73 -1.83 0.75
N ARG A 55 5.56 -1.48 -0.23
CA ARG A 55 6.22 -2.44 -1.11
C ARG A 55 7.20 -3.34 -0.34
N MET A 56 7.97 -2.78 0.58
CA MET A 56 8.86 -3.54 1.48
C MET A 56 8.06 -4.49 2.39
N LEU A 57 6.93 -4.04 2.92
CA LEU A 57 6.04 -4.87 3.72
C LEU A 57 5.46 -6.03 2.91
N VAL A 58 4.98 -5.80 1.69
CA VAL A 58 4.46 -6.86 0.80
C VAL A 58 5.55 -7.88 0.46
N THR A 59 6.76 -7.42 0.14
CA THR A 59 7.89 -8.32 -0.16
C THR A 59 8.33 -9.15 1.04
N SER A 60 8.16 -8.63 2.26
CA SER A 60 8.33 -9.40 3.52
C SER A 60 7.13 -10.26 3.92
N GLY A 61 6.08 -10.36 3.09
CA GLY A 61 4.86 -11.12 3.37
C GLY A 61 3.86 -10.43 4.31
N GLN A 62 4.14 -9.21 4.77
CA GLN A 62 3.31 -8.44 5.71
C GLN A 62 2.19 -7.64 4.99
N VAL A 63 1.42 -8.31 4.15
CA VAL A 63 0.38 -7.68 3.30
C VAL A 63 -0.70 -6.97 4.13
N ALA A 64 -1.12 -7.57 5.25
CA ALA A 64 -2.12 -6.95 6.14
C ALA A 64 -1.63 -5.60 6.71
N ARG A 65 -0.34 -5.51 7.06
CA ARG A 65 0.28 -4.27 7.56
C ARG A 65 0.35 -3.21 6.47
N ALA A 66 0.71 -3.59 5.24
CA ALA A 66 0.74 -2.68 4.10
C ALA A 66 -0.66 -2.11 3.76
N THR A 67 -1.71 -2.93 3.81
CA THR A 67 -3.10 -2.46 3.62
C THR A 67 -3.54 -1.48 4.72
N ARG A 68 -3.20 -1.76 5.98
CA ARG A 68 -3.51 -0.85 7.09
C ARG A 68 -2.79 0.48 6.94
N LEU A 69 -1.54 0.46 6.46
CA LEU A 69 -0.72 1.64 6.21
C LEU A 69 -1.36 2.54 5.14
N TYR A 70 -1.78 1.99 3.99
CA TYR A 70 -2.47 2.78 2.96
C TYR A 70 -3.79 3.38 3.45
N ARG A 71 -4.59 2.61 4.21
CA ARG A 71 -5.83 3.12 4.81
C ARG A 71 -5.56 4.31 5.73
N ALA A 72 -4.57 4.18 6.62
CA ALA A 72 -4.20 5.26 7.53
C ALA A 72 -3.75 6.52 6.80
N VAL A 73 -2.92 6.38 5.75
CA VAL A 73 -2.44 7.53 4.97
C VAL A 73 -3.57 8.20 4.19
N LEU A 74 -4.46 7.45 3.56
CA LEU A 74 -5.60 8.00 2.83
C LEU A 74 -6.63 8.69 3.72
N LEU A 75 -6.78 8.25 4.98
CA LEU A 75 -7.64 8.90 5.96
C LEU A 75 -7.06 10.22 6.47
N ASN A 76 -5.74 10.28 6.63
CA ASN A 76 -5.05 11.46 7.19
C ASN A 76 -4.65 12.50 6.14
N LEU A 77 -4.67 12.15 4.84
CA LEU A 77 -4.46 13.11 3.77
C LEU A 77 -5.64 14.09 3.70
N PRO A 78 -5.44 15.40 3.90
CA PRO A 78 -6.51 16.37 3.78
C PRO A 78 -7.08 16.37 2.36
N ALA A 79 -8.33 16.80 2.24
CA ALA A 79 -8.91 17.22 0.97
C ALA A 79 -8.28 18.58 0.57
N ALA A 80 -6.97 18.60 0.37
CA ALA A 80 -6.18 19.77 -0.01
C ALA A 80 -6.23 20.00 -1.53
N PRO A 81 -5.93 21.22 -2.02
CA PRO A 81 -6.05 21.58 -3.44
C PRO A 81 -5.15 20.79 -4.39
N ASN A 82 -4.09 20.14 -3.90
CA ASN A 82 -3.20 19.31 -4.70
C ASN A 82 -3.62 17.82 -4.64
N PRO A 83 -4.17 17.23 -5.72
CA PRO A 83 -4.63 15.85 -5.71
C PRO A 83 -3.48 14.83 -5.80
N LEU A 84 -2.25 15.26 -6.12
CA LEU A 84 -1.14 14.35 -6.44
C LEU A 84 -0.77 13.37 -5.32
N PRO A 85 -0.65 13.77 -4.04
CA PRO A 85 -0.33 12.83 -2.96
C PRO A 85 -1.43 11.77 -2.81
N ARG A 86 -2.70 12.18 -2.90
CA ARG A 86 -3.84 11.26 -2.82
C ARG A 86 -3.87 10.28 -3.98
N LEU A 87 -3.66 10.76 -5.21
CA LEU A 87 -3.59 9.91 -6.40
C LEU A 87 -2.43 8.92 -6.32
N THR A 88 -1.27 9.37 -5.86
CA THR A 88 -0.09 8.50 -5.69
C THR A 88 -0.34 7.41 -4.66
N ALA A 89 -0.98 7.74 -3.54
CA ALA A 89 -1.35 6.77 -2.52
C ALA A 89 -2.40 5.76 -3.05
N LEU A 90 -3.40 6.21 -3.78
CA LEU A 90 -4.42 5.34 -4.40
C LEU A 90 -3.81 4.42 -5.46
N GLN A 91 -2.92 4.95 -6.31
CA GLN A 91 -2.20 4.15 -7.31
C GLN A 91 -1.36 3.07 -6.62
N GLY A 92 -0.57 3.44 -5.61
CA GLY A 92 0.24 2.48 -4.86
C GLY A 92 -0.59 1.42 -4.14
N TRP A 93 -1.79 1.78 -3.66
CA TRP A 93 -2.70 0.81 -3.05
C TRP A 93 -3.33 -0.12 -4.10
N LEU A 94 -3.72 0.41 -5.27
CA LEU A 94 -4.20 -0.40 -6.39
C LEU A 94 -3.12 -1.40 -6.84
N ASP A 95 -1.88 -0.95 -6.99
CA ASP A 95 -0.74 -1.81 -7.35
C ASP A 95 -0.54 -2.93 -6.33
N LEU A 96 -0.69 -2.62 -5.02
CA LEU A 96 -0.69 -3.62 -3.97
C LEU A 96 -1.84 -4.62 -4.13
N LEU A 97 -3.07 -4.15 -4.36
CA LEU A 97 -4.24 -5.01 -4.53
C LEU A 97 -4.09 -5.93 -5.76
N VAL A 98 -3.51 -5.43 -6.84
CA VAL A 98 -3.19 -6.23 -8.04
C VAL A 98 -2.11 -7.26 -7.73
N ALA A 99 -1.06 -6.89 -7.00
CA ALA A 99 0.00 -7.81 -6.61
C ALA A 99 -0.51 -8.95 -5.69
N VAL A 100 -1.43 -8.63 -4.77
CA VAL A 100 -2.06 -9.61 -3.86
C VAL A 100 -3.14 -10.43 -4.57
N GLY A 101 -3.87 -9.81 -5.50
CA GLY A 101 -4.96 -10.43 -6.25
C GLY A 101 -4.51 -11.27 -7.45
N ARG A 102 -3.25 -11.16 -7.89
CA ARG A 102 -2.68 -12.11 -8.87
C ARG A 102 -2.57 -13.48 -8.22
N PRO A 103 -3.26 -14.52 -8.73
CA PRO A 103 -2.91 -15.88 -8.36
C PRO A 103 -1.48 -16.10 -8.87
N THR A 104 -0.54 -16.37 -7.97
CA THR A 104 0.76 -16.90 -8.37
C THR A 104 0.50 -18.20 -9.10
N THR A 105 0.91 -18.30 -10.36
CA THR A 105 0.72 -19.50 -11.20
C THR A 105 1.52 -20.71 -10.68
N SER A 106 2.22 -20.59 -9.56
CA SER A 106 2.75 -21.69 -8.77
C SER A 106 1.75 -22.05 -7.66
N GLY A 107 1.18 -23.24 -7.77
CA GLY A 107 -0.03 -23.66 -7.07
C GLY A 107 -0.01 -23.59 -5.54
N THR A 108 -1.09 -23.09 -4.97
CA THR A 108 -1.84 -23.79 -3.93
C THR A 108 -3.26 -23.22 -3.85
N ARG A 109 -4.20 -24.14 -3.93
CA ARG A 109 -5.64 -23.98 -4.04
C ARG A 109 -6.22 -23.36 -2.77
N TRP A 110 -6.69 -22.11 -2.83
CA TRP A 110 -7.59 -21.57 -1.82
C TRP A 110 -9.03 -21.88 -2.19
N LYS A 111 -9.64 -22.79 -1.41
CA LYS A 111 -11.07 -23.11 -1.46
C LYS A 111 -11.86 -21.85 -1.04
N LYS A 112 -12.66 -21.27 -1.95
CA LYS A 112 -13.68 -20.29 -1.58
C LYS A 112 -14.71 -20.98 -0.66
N PRO A 113 -15.04 -20.46 0.53
CA PRO A 113 -16.25 -20.86 1.23
C PRO A 113 -17.44 -20.18 0.55
N GLY A 114 -18.28 -20.98 -0.11
CA GLY A 114 -19.73 -20.79 -0.12
C GLY A 114 -20.33 -19.50 -0.71
N LEU A 115 -19.93 -19.08 -1.91
CA LEU A 115 -20.83 -18.25 -2.74
C LEU A 115 -21.20 -19.00 -4.03
N CYS A 116 -22.26 -19.81 -3.93
CA CYS A 116 -23.02 -20.26 -5.08
C CYS A 116 -23.83 -19.06 -5.62
N TRP A 117 -23.27 -18.33 -6.59
CA TRP A 117 -24.08 -17.46 -7.43
C TRP A 117 -24.89 -18.34 -8.37
N THR A 118 -26.18 -18.51 -8.11
CA THR A 118 -27.13 -18.97 -9.13
C THR A 118 -27.63 -17.74 -9.89
N PRO A 119 -27.49 -17.68 -11.22
CA PRO A 119 -28.12 -16.62 -12.00
C PRO A 119 -29.65 -16.78 -11.93
N ARG A 120 -30.34 -15.67 -11.65
CA ARG A 120 -31.81 -15.59 -11.67
C ARG A 120 -32.30 -15.88 -13.09
N PRO A 121 -33.20 -16.86 -13.32
CA PRO A 121 -33.69 -17.14 -14.67
C PRO A 121 -34.52 -15.94 -15.19
N PRO A 122 -34.49 -15.68 -16.51
CA PRO A 122 -35.26 -14.59 -17.12
C PRO A 122 -36.77 -14.82 -16.91
N SER A 123 -37.47 -13.78 -16.46
CA SER A 123 -38.93 -13.77 -16.31
C SER A 123 -39.60 -13.98 -17.67
N ALA A 124 -40.42 -15.03 -17.78
CA ALA A 124 -41.21 -15.30 -18.98
C ALA A 124 -42.18 -14.15 -19.32
N PRO A 125 -42.44 -13.86 -20.61
CA PRO A 125 -43.41 -12.85 -21.02
C PRO A 125 -44.83 -13.29 -20.67
N LYS A 126 -45.62 -12.38 -20.09
CA LYS A 126 -47.06 -12.56 -19.85
C LYS A 126 -47.78 -12.59 -21.20
N GLY A 127 -48.39 -13.72 -21.52
CA GLY A 127 -49.34 -13.85 -22.63
C GLY A 127 -50.72 -14.22 -22.09
N THR A 128 -51.62 -13.25 -22.09
CA THR A 128 -53.05 -13.33 -22.47
C THR A 128 -53.63 -11.94 -22.50
#